data_AF-A0A969ATD2-F1
#
_entry.id   AF-A0A969ATD2-F1
#
_cell.length_a   1.000
_cell.length_b   1.000
_cell.length_c   1.000
_cell.angle_alpha   90.00
_cell.angle_beta   90.00
_cell.angle_gamma   90.00
#
_symmetry.space_group_name_H-M   'P 1'
#
loop_
_entity.id
_entity.type
_entity.pdbx_description
1 polymer ?
#
loop_
_entity_poly.entity_id
_entity_poly.type
_entity_poly.pdbx_seq_one_letter_code
_entity_poly.pdbx_strand_id
1 'polypeptide(L)'
;MLLFYGPDYSGGTRLYGYDEATQTYLYGLDFQNYQFAPDNDPADIDFVDQRINWAEQEGNILYISHGHNTYARSSRGMNAYLTAIDLKSKQALWTSQSLVSNASNFLMFEDFILTGYGFTDEPDFLYLIRKDTGALPAPFPWRLHRNTSLKKAIAFL
;
A
#
# COMPACT_ATOMS: atom_id res chain seq x y z
N MET A 1 -0.87 17.96 -2.42
CA MET A 1 -1.95 17.00 -2.13
C MET A 1 -1.90 15.83 -3.11
N LEU A 2 -2.22 14.63 -2.65
CA LEU A 2 -2.43 13.45 -3.49
C LEU A 2 -3.94 13.23 -3.67
N LEU A 3 -4.36 13.00 -4.91
CA LEU A 3 -5.74 12.75 -5.28
C LEU A 3 -5.86 11.33 -5.86
N PHE A 4 -6.76 10.52 -5.29
CA PHE A 4 -7.05 9.18 -5.77
C PHE A 4 -8.32 9.21 -6.61
N TYR A 5 -8.30 8.54 -7.76
CA TYR A 5 -9.46 8.39 -8.62
C TYR A 5 -9.63 6.92 -9.03
N GLY A 6 -10.84 6.43 -8.96
CA GLY A 6 -11.14 5.01 -9.19
C GLY A 6 -12.62 4.78 -9.49
N PRO A 7 -12.98 3.51 -9.72
CA PRO A 7 -14.35 3.13 -10.02
C PRO A 7 -15.30 3.28 -8.82
N ASP A 8 -14.78 3.40 -7.59
CA ASP A 8 -15.59 3.53 -6.38
C ASP A 8 -14.93 4.42 -5.30
N TYR A 9 -15.61 4.55 -4.15
CA TYR A 9 -15.19 5.39 -3.01
C TYR A 9 -14.24 4.69 -2.03
N SER A 10 -13.81 3.45 -2.33
CA SER A 10 -13.02 2.61 -1.42
C SER A 10 -11.55 2.47 -1.83
N GLY A 11 -11.17 2.95 -3.02
CA GLY A 11 -9.80 2.97 -3.50
C GLY A 11 -9.68 3.57 -4.90
N GLY A 12 -8.44 3.78 -5.37
CA GLY A 12 -8.16 4.36 -6.69
C GLY A 12 -7.36 3.44 -7.60
N THR A 13 -7.56 3.54 -8.92
CA THR A 13 -6.61 2.98 -9.92
C THR A 13 -5.74 4.07 -10.53
N ARG A 14 -6.02 5.33 -10.23
CA ARG A 14 -5.27 6.50 -10.70
C ARG A 14 -4.90 7.38 -9.51
N LEU A 15 -3.71 7.95 -9.56
CA LEU A 15 -3.19 8.86 -8.54
C LEU A 15 -2.63 10.10 -9.21
N TYR A 16 -3.00 11.27 -8.68
CA TYR A 16 -2.55 12.57 -9.17
C TYR A 16 -1.86 13.36 -8.07
N GLY A 17 -0.69 13.92 -8.38
CA GLY A 17 -0.05 14.93 -7.57
C GLY A 17 -0.56 16.32 -7.96
N TYR A 18 -1.02 17.07 -6.97
CA TYR A 18 -1.55 18.41 -7.14
C TYR A 18 -0.90 19.38 -6.16
N ASP A 19 -0.46 20.53 -6.66
CA ASP A 19 0.01 21.64 -5.84
C ASP A 19 -1.18 22.54 -5.50
N GLU A 20 -1.55 22.57 -4.22
CA GLU A 20 -2.68 23.36 -3.74
C GLU A 20 -2.40 24.87 -3.75
N ALA A 21 -1.14 25.26 -3.52
CA ALA A 21 -0.78 26.66 -3.40
C ALA A 21 -0.83 27.36 -4.77
N THR A 22 -0.37 26.67 -5.80
CA THR A 22 -0.37 27.18 -7.18
C THR A 22 -1.60 26.75 -7.98
N GLN A 23 -2.40 25.84 -7.42
CA GLN A 23 -3.52 25.17 -8.09
C GLN A 23 -3.12 24.41 -9.36
N THR A 24 -1.91 23.87 -9.42
CA THR A 24 -1.39 23.19 -10.62
C THR A 24 -1.31 21.68 -10.47
N TYR A 25 -1.65 20.98 -11.55
CA TYR A 25 -1.32 19.58 -11.74
C TYR A 25 0.20 19.39 -11.80
N LEU A 26 0.73 18.41 -11.05
CA LEU A 26 2.16 18.08 -11.04
C LEU A 26 2.46 16.82 -11.84
N TYR A 27 1.71 15.75 -11.59
CA TYR A 27 1.90 14.46 -12.24
C TYR A 27 0.68 13.54 -12.06
N GLY A 28 0.64 12.47 -12.84
CA GLY A 28 -0.40 11.46 -12.80
C GLY A 28 0.20 10.09 -13.07
N LEU A 29 -0.28 9.09 -12.35
CA LEU A 29 0.07 7.69 -12.49
C LEU A 29 -1.21 6.89 -12.68
N ASP A 30 -1.21 6.00 -13.68
CA ASP A 30 -2.34 5.13 -14.02
C ASP A 30 -1.95 3.68 -13.81
N PHE A 31 -2.66 3.02 -12.89
CA PHE A 31 -2.42 1.64 -12.48
C PHE A 31 -3.48 0.68 -13.02
N GLN A 32 -4.36 1.09 -13.93
CA GLN A 32 -5.40 0.20 -14.46
C GLN A 32 -4.84 -1.10 -15.05
N ASN A 33 -3.69 -1.05 -15.72
CA ASN A 33 -3.05 -2.24 -16.29
C ASN A 33 -2.43 -3.16 -15.23
N TYR A 34 -2.36 -2.72 -13.97
CA TYR A 34 -1.85 -3.46 -12.82
C TYR A 34 -2.96 -3.85 -11.83
N GLN A 35 -4.23 -3.58 -12.18
CA GLN A 35 -5.38 -3.89 -11.33
C GLN A 35 -5.56 -5.39 -11.12
N PHE A 36 -5.13 -6.22 -12.07
CA PHE A 36 -5.24 -7.66 -11.96
C PHE A 36 -3.87 -8.31 -12.06
N ALA A 37 -3.64 -9.35 -11.25
CA ALA A 37 -2.48 -10.19 -11.46
C ALA A 37 -2.58 -10.89 -12.84
N PRO A 38 -1.44 -11.28 -13.45
CA PRO A 38 -1.47 -12.03 -14.71
C PRO A 38 -2.24 -13.35 -14.62
N ASP A 39 -2.33 -13.92 -13.41
CA ASP A 39 -3.07 -15.13 -13.10
C ASP A 39 -3.82 -14.93 -11.78
N ASN A 40 -5.11 -15.20 -11.79
CA ASN A 40 -5.97 -15.08 -10.61
C ASN A 40 -6.82 -16.35 -10.47
N ASP A 41 -7.19 -16.68 -9.23
CA ASP A 41 -8.15 -17.75 -8.97
C ASP A 41 -9.54 -17.34 -9.54
N PRO A 42 -10.09 -18.09 -10.51
CA PRO A 42 -11.40 -17.78 -11.08
C PRO A 42 -12.53 -17.76 -10.05
N ALA A 43 -12.40 -18.49 -8.94
CA ALA A 43 -13.40 -18.51 -7.88
C ALA A 43 -13.46 -17.19 -7.09
N ASP A 44 -12.39 -16.40 -7.11
CA ASP A 44 -12.24 -15.17 -6.34
C ASP A 44 -12.17 -13.91 -7.24
N ILE A 45 -12.50 -14.04 -8.53
CA ILE A 45 -12.26 -13.00 -9.55
C ILE A 45 -12.92 -11.65 -9.21
N ASP A 46 -14.05 -11.68 -8.49
CA ASP A 46 -14.79 -10.49 -8.07
C ASP A 46 -14.12 -9.71 -6.94
N PHE A 47 -13.03 -10.24 -6.34
CA PHE A 47 -12.36 -9.69 -5.16
C PHE A 47 -10.85 -9.47 -5.32
N VAL A 48 -10.29 -9.76 -6.49
CA VAL A 48 -8.84 -9.65 -6.78
C VAL A 48 -8.45 -8.35 -7.45
N ASP A 49 -9.40 -7.43 -7.65
CA ASP A 49 -9.12 -6.15 -8.29
C ASP A 49 -8.32 -5.23 -7.35
N GLN A 50 -7.04 -5.08 -7.64
CA GLN A 50 -6.10 -4.29 -6.86
C GLN A 50 -6.35 -2.80 -7.01
N ARG A 51 -6.31 -2.14 -5.86
CA ARG A 51 -6.49 -0.69 -5.74
C ARG A 51 -5.35 -0.09 -4.97
N ILE A 52 -5.20 1.21 -5.16
CA ILE A 52 -4.40 2.05 -4.30
C ILE A 52 -5.22 2.35 -3.05
N ASN A 53 -4.73 1.88 -1.91
CA ASN A 53 -5.37 2.06 -0.61
C ASN A 53 -4.87 3.33 0.09
N TRP A 54 -3.57 3.60 -0.03
CA TRP A 54 -2.93 4.78 0.54
C TRP A 54 -1.69 5.16 -0.26
N ALA A 55 -1.24 6.41 -0.15
CA ALA A 55 0.05 6.83 -0.66
C ALA A 55 0.58 8.02 0.11
N GLU A 56 1.91 8.12 0.18
CA GLU A 56 2.63 9.27 0.74
C GLU A 56 3.80 9.63 -0.18
N GLN A 57 4.12 10.91 -0.26
CA GLN A 57 5.24 11.42 -1.04
C GLN A 57 6.33 11.98 -0.11
N GLU A 58 7.57 11.54 -0.30
CA GLU A 58 8.75 12.13 0.35
C GLU A 58 9.75 12.57 -0.71
N GLY A 59 9.87 13.88 -0.91
CA GLY A 59 10.68 14.44 -1.99
C GLY A 59 10.21 13.97 -3.36
N ASN A 60 11.06 13.21 -4.05
CA ASN A 60 10.78 12.68 -5.39
C ASN A 60 10.25 11.25 -5.40
N ILE A 61 10.09 10.62 -4.23
CA ILE A 61 9.64 9.22 -4.13
C ILE A 61 8.20 9.21 -3.66
N LEU A 62 7.38 8.46 -4.37
CA LEU A 62 6.00 8.16 -3.99
C LEU A 62 5.93 6.73 -3.50
N TYR A 63 5.44 6.54 -2.28
CA TYR A 63 5.18 5.24 -1.68
C TYR A 63 3.69 4.94 -1.77
N ILE A 64 3.33 3.77 -2.24
CA ILE A 64 1.95 3.42 -2.57
C ILE A 64 1.60 2.07 -1.95
N SER A 65 0.50 2.02 -1.21
CA SER A 65 -0.08 0.77 -0.71
C SER A 65 -1.08 0.21 -1.70
N HIS A 66 -0.90 -1.05 -2.06
CA HIS A 66 -1.75 -1.80 -2.97
C HIS A 66 -2.47 -2.91 -2.23
N GLY A 67 -3.74 -3.14 -2.56
CA GLY A 67 -4.46 -4.31 -2.06
C GLY A 67 -5.81 -4.53 -2.71
N HIS A 68 -6.39 -5.69 -2.41
CA HIS A 68 -7.72 -6.13 -2.80
C HIS A 68 -8.34 -6.97 -1.66
N ASN A 69 -9.64 -7.24 -1.76
CA ASN A 69 -10.47 -7.73 -0.65
C ASN A 69 -10.57 -9.27 -0.57
N THR A 70 -9.49 -9.99 -0.86
CA THR A 70 -9.41 -11.46 -0.66
C THR A 70 -7.99 -11.91 -0.33
N TYR A 71 -7.76 -13.21 -0.21
CA TYR A 71 -6.47 -13.79 0.13
C TYR A 71 -5.42 -13.52 -0.95
N ALA A 72 -4.16 -13.27 -0.56
CA ALA A 72 -3.07 -13.06 -1.52
C ALA A 72 -2.84 -14.25 -2.46
N ARG A 73 -3.17 -15.48 -2.02
CA ARG A 73 -3.08 -16.67 -2.88
C ARG A 73 -3.94 -16.53 -4.15
N SER A 74 -5.05 -15.81 -4.07
CA SER A 74 -6.02 -15.63 -5.15
C SER A 74 -5.47 -14.75 -6.29
N SER A 75 -4.43 -13.96 -6.02
CA SER A 75 -3.72 -13.10 -6.97
C SER A 75 -2.23 -13.42 -7.06
N ARG A 76 -1.83 -14.65 -6.71
CA ARG A 76 -0.42 -15.13 -6.73
C ARG A 76 0.55 -14.24 -5.93
N GLY A 77 0.08 -13.67 -4.83
CA GLY A 77 0.89 -12.81 -3.97
C GLY A 77 0.74 -11.32 -4.27
N MET A 78 -0.04 -10.90 -5.27
CA MET A 78 -0.24 -9.48 -5.54
C MET A 78 -1.32 -8.89 -4.63
N ASN A 79 -1.12 -8.98 -3.31
CA ASN A 79 -1.99 -8.33 -2.32
C ASN A 79 -1.21 -7.76 -1.14
N ALA A 80 -1.71 -6.64 -0.61
CA ALA A 80 -1.26 -6.01 0.62
C ALA A 80 0.25 -5.71 0.63
N TYR A 81 0.73 -4.96 -0.36
CA TYR A 81 2.15 -4.65 -0.54
C TYR A 81 2.38 -3.16 -0.80
N LEU A 82 3.62 -2.70 -0.65
CA LEU A 82 4.06 -1.35 -0.98
C LEU A 82 4.88 -1.31 -2.26
N THR A 83 4.74 -0.23 -3.03
CA THR A 83 5.65 0.12 -4.13
C THR A 83 6.24 1.51 -3.89
N ALA A 84 7.56 1.66 -4.07
CA ALA A 84 8.18 2.97 -4.18
C ALA A 84 8.39 3.33 -5.65
N ILE A 85 7.99 4.53 -6.06
CA ILE A 85 8.11 5.02 -7.43
C ILE A 85 8.92 6.30 -7.43
N ASP A 86 9.93 6.36 -8.29
CA ASP A 86 10.63 7.61 -8.56
C ASP A 86 9.80 8.50 -9.49
N LEU A 87 9.39 9.67 -9.01
CA LEU A 87 8.49 10.56 -9.75
C LEU A 87 9.15 11.26 -10.94
N LYS A 88 10.49 11.21 -11.09
CA LYS A 88 11.17 11.78 -12.26
C LYS A 88 11.14 10.80 -13.43
N SER A 89 11.59 9.58 -13.19
CA SER A 89 11.66 8.50 -14.18
C SER A 89 10.34 7.77 -14.37
N LYS A 90 9.41 7.89 -13.41
CA LYS A 90 8.15 7.13 -13.34
C LYS A 90 8.34 5.62 -13.24
N GLN A 91 9.50 5.18 -12.73
CA GLN A 91 9.81 3.76 -12.56
C GLN A 91 9.66 3.34 -11.10
N ALA A 92 9.23 2.09 -10.90
CA ALA A 92 9.27 1.45 -9.60
C ALA A 92 10.73 1.25 -9.18
N LEU A 93 11.07 1.74 -7.99
CA LEU A 93 12.37 1.54 -7.35
C LEU A 93 12.42 0.16 -6.68
N TRP A 94 11.34 -0.19 -5.98
CA TRP A 94 11.17 -1.48 -5.35
C TRP A 94 9.68 -1.75 -5.10
N THR A 95 9.36 -3.03 -4.92
CA THR A 95 8.08 -3.53 -4.41
C THR A 95 8.38 -4.39 -3.19
N SER A 96 7.65 -4.21 -2.09
CA SER A 96 7.82 -5.03 -0.90
C SER A 96 7.32 -6.46 -1.13
N GLN A 97 7.59 -7.36 -0.19
CA GLN A 97 6.82 -8.61 -0.12
C GLN A 97 5.32 -8.33 0.13
N SER A 98 4.49 -9.32 -0.18
CA SER A 98 3.05 -9.34 0.07
C SER A 98 2.72 -9.41 1.56
N LEU A 99 1.45 -9.15 1.91
CA LEU A 99 0.90 -9.32 3.26
C LEU A 99 1.59 -8.46 4.34
N VAL A 100 1.96 -7.24 3.96
CA VAL A 100 2.60 -6.26 4.86
C VAL A 100 1.83 -4.94 4.97
N SER A 101 0.94 -4.63 4.02
CA SER A 101 0.28 -3.32 3.96
C SER A 101 -1.15 -3.38 3.44
N ASN A 102 -2.12 -3.56 4.33
CA ASN A 102 -3.56 -3.37 4.04
C ASN A 102 -4.33 -2.59 5.10
N ALA A 103 -3.64 -1.97 6.06
CA ALA A 103 -4.22 -0.97 6.95
C ALA A 103 -4.78 0.24 6.16
N SER A 104 -5.56 1.10 6.82
CA SER A 104 -6.22 2.22 6.14
C SER A 104 -5.22 3.28 5.67
N ASN A 105 -4.08 3.39 6.36
CA ASN A 105 -2.94 4.17 5.91
C ASN A 105 -1.59 3.55 6.35
N PHE A 106 -0.49 4.26 6.11
CA PHE A 106 0.81 4.00 6.70
C PHE A 106 1.47 5.32 7.12
N LEU A 107 2.46 5.24 8.01
CA LEU A 107 3.21 6.40 8.49
C LEU A 107 4.65 6.39 7.98
N MET A 108 5.11 7.55 7.54
CA MET A 108 6.52 7.80 7.25
C MET A 108 7.26 8.06 8.57
N PHE A 109 8.22 7.21 8.94
CA PHE A 109 8.94 7.28 10.21
C PHE A 109 10.44 7.05 10.02
N GLU A 110 11.24 8.12 10.14
CA GLU A 110 12.70 8.07 9.93
C GLU A 110 13.06 7.40 8.59
N ASP A 111 13.84 6.33 8.60
CA ASP A 111 14.22 5.54 7.41
C ASP A 111 13.18 4.47 7.02
N PHE A 112 12.03 4.45 7.70
CA PHE A 112 11.04 3.38 7.63
C PHE A 112 9.64 3.88 7.27
N ILE A 113 8.83 2.93 6.80
CA ILE A 113 7.39 3.05 6.67
C ILE A 113 6.78 2.11 7.69
N LEU A 114 5.99 2.65 8.62
CA LEU A 114 5.20 1.86 9.56
C LEU A 114 3.84 1.56 8.95
N THR A 115 3.55 0.28 8.74
CA THR A 115 2.28 -0.18 8.16
C THR A 115 1.77 -1.41 8.92
N GLY A 116 0.56 -1.85 8.59
CA GLY A 116 -0.09 -2.99 9.20
C GLY A 116 -0.65 -3.96 8.16
N TYR A 117 -0.68 -5.23 8.54
CA TYR A 117 -1.44 -6.26 7.84
C TYR A 117 -2.35 -7.01 8.81
N GLY A 118 -3.57 -7.30 8.38
CA GLY A 118 -4.51 -8.19 9.04
C GLY A 118 -5.61 -8.64 8.09
N PHE A 119 -6.14 -9.85 8.29
CA PHE A 119 -7.26 -10.37 7.49
C PHE A 119 -8.08 -11.39 8.30
N THR A 120 -9.30 -11.73 7.86
CA THR A 120 -10.29 -12.48 8.65
C THR A 120 -9.73 -13.71 9.37
N ASP A 121 -8.97 -14.53 8.66
CA ASP A 121 -8.35 -15.76 9.19
C ASP A 121 -6.82 -15.66 9.31
N GLU A 122 -6.27 -14.43 9.32
CA GLU A 122 -4.84 -14.18 9.40
C GLU A 122 -4.49 -13.29 10.61
N PRO A 123 -3.34 -13.52 11.28
CA PRO A 123 -2.91 -12.70 12.41
C PRO A 123 -2.58 -11.25 12.02
N ASP A 124 -2.94 -10.32 12.91
CA ASP A 124 -2.59 -8.91 12.77
C ASP A 124 -1.13 -8.63 13.16
N PHE A 125 -0.42 -7.92 12.29
CA PHE A 125 0.98 -7.55 12.47
C PHE A 125 1.23 -6.08 12.13
N LEU A 126 2.23 -5.50 12.79
CA LEU A 126 2.86 -4.25 12.36
C LEU A 126 4.21 -4.54 11.70
N TYR A 127 4.51 -3.77 10.66
CA TYR A 127 5.74 -3.86 9.89
C TYR A 127 6.44 -2.51 9.84
N LEU A 128 7.76 -2.54 10.00
CA LEU A 128 8.62 -1.47 9.51
C LEU A 128 9.20 -1.92 8.19
N ILE A 129 9.02 -1.11 7.15
CA ILE A 129 9.56 -1.34 5.82
C ILE A 129 10.62 -0.29 5.55
N ARG A 130 11.83 -0.70 5.18
CA ARG A 130 12.91 0.20 4.79
C ARG A 130 12.49 1.02 3.57
N LYS A 131 12.56 2.36 3.67
CA LYS A 131 12.22 3.27 2.56
C LYS A 131 13.12 3.11 1.33
N ASP A 132 14.38 2.74 1.54
CA ASP A 132 15.38 2.64 0.47
C ASP A 132 15.29 1.33 -0.35
N THR A 133 14.74 0.27 0.24
CA THR A 133 14.83 -1.10 -0.31
C THR A 133 13.50 -1.84 -0.34
N GLY A 134 12.49 -1.41 0.41
CA GLY A 134 11.24 -2.14 0.58
C GLY A 134 11.36 -3.39 1.46
N ALA A 135 12.53 -3.60 2.08
CA ALA A 135 12.82 -4.78 2.89
C ALA A 135 12.37 -4.61 4.35
N LEU A 136 12.03 -5.73 4.99
CA LEU A 136 11.83 -5.79 6.43
C LEU A 136 13.18 -5.89 7.16
N PRO A 137 13.40 -5.14 8.26
CA PRO A 137 14.54 -5.39 9.12
C PRO A 137 14.43 -6.77 9.80
N ALA A 138 15.53 -7.36 10.24
CA ALA A 138 15.46 -8.47 11.19
C ALA A 138 15.31 -7.93 12.63
N PRO A 139 14.57 -8.58 13.55
CA PRO A 139 13.79 -9.82 13.42
C PRO A 139 12.27 -9.56 13.31
N PHE A 140 11.80 -8.99 12.19
CA PHE A 140 10.37 -8.74 11.95
C PHE A 140 9.61 -9.99 11.46
N PRO A 141 8.26 -10.04 11.59
CA PRO A 141 7.35 -8.99 12.07
C PRO A 141 7.02 -9.00 13.57
N TRP A 142 6.55 -7.86 14.09
CA TRP A 142 6.06 -7.75 15.47
C TRP A 142 4.58 -8.12 15.54
N ARG A 143 4.27 -9.20 16.25
CA ARG A 143 2.89 -9.63 16.50
C ARG A 143 2.19 -8.69 17.47
N LEU A 144 1.04 -8.15 17.07
CA LEU A 144 0.15 -7.47 17.99
C LEU A 144 -0.47 -8.51 18.93
N HIS A 145 -0.07 -8.53 20.20
CA HIS A 145 -0.86 -9.22 21.23
C HIS A 145 -2.18 -8.47 21.43
N ARG A 146 -3.26 -9.18 21.79
CA ARG A 146 -4.59 -8.63 22.11
C ARG A 146 -4.60 -7.74 23.38
N ASN A 147 -3.56 -6.95 23.63
CA ASN A 147 -3.50 -6.00 24.73
C ASN A 147 -3.85 -4.61 24.18
N THR A 148 -4.87 -4.00 24.78
CA THR A 148 -5.64 -2.84 24.31
C THR A 148 -4.86 -1.54 24.14
N SER A 149 -3.60 -1.50 24.57
CA SER A 149 -2.74 -0.30 24.50
C SER A 149 -2.25 0.03 23.09
N LEU A 150 -2.00 -0.98 22.23
CA LEU A 150 -1.58 -0.76 20.83
C LEU A 150 -2.74 -0.38 19.91
N LYS A 151 -3.98 -0.75 20.25
CA LYS A 151 -5.18 -0.29 19.51
C LYS A 151 -5.32 1.23 19.50
N LYS A 152 -4.81 1.93 20.54
CA LYS A 152 -4.81 3.40 20.57
C LYS A 152 -3.78 4.04 19.65
N ALA A 153 -2.66 3.35 19.38
CA ALA A 153 -1.69 3.79 18.38
C ALA A 153 -2.21 3.51 16.95
N ILE A 154 -2.98 2.43 16.79
CA ILE A 154 -3.60 2.01 15.52
C ILE A 154 -4.87 2.81 15.20
N ALA A 155 -5.49 3.54 16.14
CA ALA A 155 -6.62 4.42 15.81
C ALA A 155 -6.29 5.54 14.79
N PHE A 156 -5.02 5.63 14.39
CA PHE A 156 -4.48 6.56 13.39
C PHE A 156 -3.87 5.85 12.16
N LEU A 157 -3.93 4.51 12.08
CA LEU A 157 -3.47 3.66 10.96
C LEU A 157 -4.61 2.79 10.39
#